data_AF-A0A7M2AGN2-F1
#
_entry.id   AF-A0A7M2AGN2-F1
#
_cell.length_a   1.000
_cell.length_b   1.000
_cell.length_c   1.000
_cell.angle_alpha   90.00
_cell.angle_beta   90.00
_cell.angle_gamma   90.00
#
_symmetry.space_group_name_H-M   'P 1'
#
loop_
_entity.id
_entity.type
_entity.pdbx_description
1 polymer ?
#
loop_
_entity_poly.entity_id
_entity_poly.type
_entity_poly.pdbx_seq_one_letter_code
_entity_poly.pdbx_strand_id
1 'polypeptide(L)'
;MSIVINPNLDRWLSLEGDLRNSVASTLASVAKRYKTPSEISMKSQHSILAVDGFEVERWTEESLSNGYSGICLLMGELDYLQPDAGWDYVGHQYLKELQNKLEQTGLHDLSLYGGLPGVLAAIRSLSRRGTRYQSMTKGIAAWMEELALKKVNELVKNWGSSDLKIRDYDTILGLSGLGRVVLSYYDRPGMKKVWEQIVNWFKLYCAKKEIGEETVPGWHISARSQFHASETKQYPSGNFNLGLSHGIAGPIALMSIAILKGLPAEAFKDELSKLTDWLVQWKVNGEDGTYWPGRVSYEEWKLGNLYVENKMHPRDSWCYGTPGIARAIWLAGNALENKELSNLALESYLDMEKRIDRDGGLISPTVCHGLSGWLLLIQRMYSETGEERLRMMRDRLVEKTLDFYKPDSIFGYCDINWIDNKLQYIDEAGLLNGAAGVSLVLASLLSDKSPEWDQVLLIK
;
A
#
# COMPACT_ATOMS: atom_id res chain seq x y z
N MET A 1 -3.68 -21.52 18.20
CA MET A 1 -4.69 -21.98 17.22
C MET A 1 -4.12 -21.71 15.86
N SER A 2 -3.92 -22.76 15.06
CA SER A 2 -3.42 -22.65 13.69
C SER A 2 -4.48 -21.95 12.85
N ILE A 3 -4.13 -20.80 12.27
CA ILE A 3 -4.99 -20.04 11.37
C ILE A 3 -5.27 -20.92 10.14
N VAL A 4 -6.55 -21.20 9.87
CA VAL A 4 -6.97 -21.85 8.62
C VAL A 4 -6.91 -20.78 7.53
N ILE A 5 -5.94 -20.90 6.63
CA ILE A 5 -5.73 -19.96 5.53
C ILE A 5 -6.69 -20.30 4.40
N ASN A 6 -7.40 -19.30 3.85
CA ASN A 6 -8.20 -19.47 2.64
C ASN A 6 -7.25 -19.87 1.47
N PRO A 7 -7.37 -21.08 0.91
CA PRO A 7 -6.36 -21.66 0.01
C PRO A 7 -6.16 -20.87 -1.29
N ASN A 8 -7.10 -20.00 -1.67
CA ASN A 8 -6.98 -19.22 -2.89
C ASN A 8 -6.08 -17.97 -2.75
N LEU A 9 -5.95 -17.38 -1.55
CA LEU A 9 -5.18 -16.14 -1.34
C LEU A 9 -3.65 -16.32 -1.52
N ASP A 10 -3.17 -17.54 -1.35
CA ASP A 10 -1.75 -17.89 -1.51
C ASP A 10 -1.42 -18.48 -2.89
N ARG A 11 -2.43 -18.68 -3.76
CA ARG A 11 -2.19 -19.09 -5.14
C ARG A 11 -1.44 -17.99 -5.88
N TRP A 12 -0.44 -18.38 -6.67
CA TRP A 12 0.37 -17.48 -7.49
C TRP A 12 0.72 -18.10 -8.83
N LEU A 13 0.38 -17.43 -9.93
CA LEU A 13 0.58 -17.94 -11.28
C LEU A 13 1.68 -17.12 -11.98
N SER A 14 2.89 -17.67 -12.02
CA SER A 14 4.08 -16.98 -12.52
C SER A 14 4.03 -16.67 -14.02
N LEU A 15 4.94 -15.80 -14.48
CA LEU A 15 5.13 -15.47 -15.88
C LEU A 15 5.84 -16.61 -16.62
N GLU A 16 5.46 -16.82 -17.89
CA GLU A 16 6.00 -17.87 -18.76
C GLU A 16 6.51 -17.28 -20.09
N GLY A 17 7.23 -18.09 -20.87
CA GLY A 17 7.65 -17.74 -22.23
C GLY A 17 8.60 -16.54 -22.32
N ASP A 18 8.52 -15.81 -23.43
CA ASP A 18 9.45 -14.72 -23.75
C ASP A 18 9.35 -13.53 -22.79
N LEU A 19 8.15 -13.23 -22.28
CA LEU A 19 7.98 -12.19 -21.26
C LEU A 19 8.77 -12.52 -19.99
N ARG A 20 8.80 -13.79 -19.56
CA ARG A 20 9.62 -14.24 -18.43
C ARG A 20 11.10 -13.93 -18.64
N ASN A 21 11.61 -14.18 -19.85
CA ASN A 21 13.00 -13.93 -20.20
C ASN A 21 13.32 -12.42 -20.21
N SER A 22 12.44 -11.60 -20.78
CA SER A 22 12.58 -10.13 -20.80
C SER A 22 12.59 -9.55 -19.38
N VAL A 23 11.67 -10.00 -18.52
CA VAL A 23 11.61 -9.58 -17.12
C VAL A 23 12.88 -9.99 -16.37
N ALA A 24 13.34 -11.23 -16.52
CA ALA A 24 14.57 -11.71 -15.87
C ALA A 24 15.81 -10.92 -16.29
N SER A 25 15.94 -10.59 -17.58
CA SER A 25 17.05 -9.80 -18.11
C SER A 25 17.08 -8.38 -17.55
N THR A 26 15.94 -7.68 -17.60
CA THR A 26 15.83 -6.31 -17.07
C THR A 26 16.06 -6.27 -15.56
N LEU A 27 15.47 -7.21 -14.82
CA LEU A 27 15.68 -7.33 -13.37
C LEU A 27 17.15 -7.55 -13.01
N ALA A 28 17.85 -8.43 -13.74
CA ALA A 28 19.27 -8.67 -13.51
C ALA A 28 20.13 -7.42 -13.75
N SER A 29 19.73 -6.56 -14.68
CA SER A 29 20.40 -5.28 -14.92
C SER A 29 20.16 -4.28 -13.78
N VAL A 30 18.90 -4.17 -13.30
CA VAL A 30 18.56 -3.24 -12.22
C VAL A 30 19.14 -3.68 -10.88
N ALA A 31 19.02 -4.97 -10.54
CA ALA A 31 19.47 -5.49 -9.25
C ALA A 31 20.96 -5.23 -8.96
N LYS A 32 21.81 -5.21 -10.01
CA LYS A 32 23.25 -4.88 -9.87
C LYS A 32 23.50 -3.49 -9.29
N ARG A 33 22.59 -2.54 -9.51
CA ARG A 33 22.68 -1.16 -9.00
C ARG A 33 22.50 -1.07 -7.48
N TYR A 34 21.94 -2.11 -6.85
CA TYR A 34 21.59 -2.17 -5.42
C TYR A 34 22.58 -2.94 -4.54
N LYS A 35 23.75 -3.33 -5.06
CA LYS A 35 24.71 -4.16 -4.30
C LYS A 35 25.41 -3.45 -3.14
N THR A 36 25.46 -2.12 -3.14
CA THR A 36 26.24 -1.33 -2.18
C THR A 36 25.35 -0.30 -1.48
N PRO A 37 24.93 -0.52 -0.22
CA PRO A 37 24.04 0.40 0.51
C PRO A 37 24.53 1.85 0.58
N SER A 38 25.83 2.05 0.84
CA SER A 38 26.42 3.40 0.94
C SER A 38 26.35 4.18 -0.37
N GLU A 39 26.51 3.50 -1.51
CA GLU A 39 26.34 4.15 -2.82
C GLU A 39 24.90 4.55 -3.08
N ILE A 40 23.92 3.76 -2.62
CA ILE A 40 22.50 4.11 -2.75
C ILE A 40 22.21 5.41 -2.00
N SER A 41 22.54 5.49 -0.71
CA SER A 41 22.28 6.71 0.07
C SER A 41 22.97 7.93 -0.56
N MET A 42 24.23 7.81 -0.98
CA MET A 42 24.94 8.90 -1.66
C MET A 42 24.24 9.35 -2.96
N LYS A 43 23.78 8.41 -3.79
CA LYS A 43 23.05 8.71 -5.04
C LYS A 43 21.65 9.29 -4.78
N SER A 44 21.02 8.94 -3.66
CA SER A 44 19.65 9.34 -3.33
C SER A 44 19.53 10.68 -2.58
N GLN A 45 20.60 11.18 -1.96
CA GLN A 45 20.62 12.43 -1.19
C GLN A 45 20.38 13.71 -2.03
N HIS A 46 20.32 13.63 -3.36
CA HIS A 46 20.14 14.77 -4.26
C HIS A 46 18.68 15.05 -4.68
N SER A 47 17.71 14.29 -4.18
CA SER A 47 16.31 14.42 -4.58
C SER A 47 15.52 15.29 -3.59
N ILE A 48 15.50 16.60 -3.79
CA ILE A 48 14.61 17.52 -3.06
C ILE A 48 13.44 17.88 -3.98
N LEU A 49 12.21 17.75 -3.49
CA LEU A 49 11.02 18.26 -4.18
C LEU A 49 10.43 19.44 -3.41
N ALA A 50 10.17 20.55 -4.11
CA ALA A 50 9.33 21.61 -3.59
C ALA A 50 7.86 21.27 -3.83
N VAL A 51 7.08 21.03 -2.78
CA VAL A 51 5.61 20.90 -2.83
C VAL A 51 5.01 22.01 -2.00
N ASP A 52 4.15 22.84 -2.60
CA ASP A 52 3.50 23.97 -1.92
C ASP A 52 4.49 24.92 -1.20
N GLY A 53 5.73 25.03 -1.70
CA GLY A 53 6.79 25.85 -1.09
C GLY A 53 7.59 25.18 0.03
N PHE A 54 7.36 23.89 0.32
CA PHE A 54 8.14 23.10 1.28
C PHE A 54 9.07 22.10 0.57
N GLU A 55 10.32 22.02 1.03
CA GLU A 55 11.26 20.98 0.62
C GLU A 55 10.92 19.66 1.31
N VAL A 56 10.62 18.63 0.53
CA VAL A 56 10.38 17.27 1.01
C VAL A 56 11.63 16.43 0.70
N GLU A 57 12.25 15.89 1.76
CA GLU A 57 13.31 14.89 1.62
C GLU A 57 12.72 13.64 0.97
N ARG A 58 13.25 13.27 -0.19
CA ARG A 58 12.81 12.07 -0.91
C ARG A 58 13.51 10.79 -0.47
N TRP A 59 14.59 10.91 0.30
CA TRP A 59 15.34 9.79 0.84
C TRP A 59 15.39 9.88 2.35
N THR A 60 14.80 8.88 3.01
CA THR A 60 14.90 8.67 4.45
C THR A 60 15.38 7.25 4.66
N GLU A 61 16.59 7.09 5.18
CA GLU A 61 17.33 5.82 5.21
C GLU A 61 16.53 4.67 5.84
N GLU A 62 15.82 4.93 6.93
CA GLU A 62 15.01 3.95 7.65
C GLU A 62 13.66 3.63 6.99
N SER A 63 13.19 4.49 6.09
CA SER A 63 11.83 4.40 5.56
C SER A 63 11.60 3.17 4.69
N LEU A 64 10.40 2.63 4.76
CA LEU A 64 9.92 1.59 3.85
C LEU A 64 9.53 2.18 2.48
N SER A 65 9.01 3.41 2.44
CA SER A 65 8.62 4.08 1.19
C SER A 65 9.82 4.24 0.26
N ASN A 66 10.87 4.88 0.75
CA ASN A 66 11.91 5.40 -0.11
C ASN A 66 13.31 4.91 0.27
N GLY A 67 13.50 4.32 1.45
CA GLY A 67 14.78 3.99 2.06
C GLY A 67 15.20 2.52 2.01
N TYR A 68 16.15 2.19 2.90
CA TYR A 68 16.73 0.85 3.02
C TYR A 68 15.70 -0.23 3.38
N SER A 69 14.68 0.10 4.19
CA SER A 69 13.65 -0.88 4.56
C SER A 69 12.87 -1.38 3.34
N GLY A 70 12.58 -0.49 2.39
CA GLY A 70 11.96 -0.86 1.10
C GLY A 70 12.88 -1.72 0.24
N ILE A 71 14.17 -1.37 0.18
CA ILE A 71 15.17 -2.11 -0.59
C ILE A 71 15.39 -3.53 -0.02
N CYS A 72 15.30 -3.71 1.30
CA CYS A 72 15.37 -5.02 1.94
C CYS A 72 14.29 -5.99 1.44
N LEU A 73 13.12 -5.49 1.02
CA LEU A 73 12.09 -6.33 0.41
C LEU A 73 12.55 -6.88 -0.94
N LEU A 74 13.18 -6.04 -1.78
CA LEU A 74 13.78 -6.47 -3.03
C LEU A 74 14.90 -7.49 -2.80
N MET A 75 15.78 -7.25 -1.84
CA MET A 75 16.87 -8.19 -1.54
C MET A 75 16.33 -9.54 -1.06
N GLY A 76 15.26 -9.56 -0.27
CA GLY A 76 14.60 -10.80 0.18
C GLY A 76 13.97 -11.58 -0.98
N GLU A 77 13.30 -10.91 -1.91
CA GLU A 77 12.72 -11.56 -3.09
C GLU A 77 13.81 -12.08 -4.05
N LEU A 78 14.91 -11.34 -4.22
CA LEU A 78 16.05 -11.79 -5.00
C LEU A 78 16.79 -12.97 -4.35
N ASP A 79 16.96 -12.99 -3.02
CA ASP A 79 17.49 -14.16 -2.29
C ASP A 79 16.58 -15.38 -2.48
N TYR A 80 15.26 -15.19 -2.50
CA TYR A 80 14.35 -16.29 -2.78
C TYR A 80 14.52 -16.85 -4.21
N LEU A 81 14.56 -15.98 -5.22
CA LEU A 81 14.72 -16.37 -6.62
C LEU A 81 16.10 -16.95 -6.93
N GLN A 82 17.13 -16.47 -6.23
CA GLN A 82 18.54 -16.83 -6.46
C GLN A 82 19.29 -17.01 -5.12
N PRO A 83 19.04 -18.09 -4.36
CA PRO A 83 19.55 -18.26 -2.99
C PRO A 83 21.07 -18.26 -2.85
N ASP A 84 21.79 -18.59 -3.92
CA ASP A 84 23.25 -18.69 -3.94
C ASP A 84 23.93 -17.48 -4.62
N ALA A 85 23.17 -16.47 -5.05
CA ALA A 85 23.70 -15.28 -5.72
C ALA A 85 24.23 -14.20 -4.74
N GLY A 86 24.14 -14.45 -3.43
CA GLY A 86 24.64 -13.55 -2.37
C GLY A 86 23.73 -12.36 -2.04
N TRP A 87 22.45 -12.41 -2.46
CA TRP A 87 21.49 -11.35 -2.15
C TRP A 87 21.15 -11.28 -0.66
N ASP A 88 21.23 -12.38 0.08
CA ASP A 88 21.11 -12.36 1.53
C ASP A 88 22.21 -11.56 2.21
N TYR A 89 23.45 -11.66 1.73
CA TYR A 89 24.57 -10.87 2.22
C TYR A 89 24.37 -9.38 1.95
N VAL A 90 23.91 -9.02 0.74
CA VAL A 90 23.58 -7.63 0.39
C VAL A 90 22.47 -7.10 1.29
N GLY A 91 21.37 -7.85 1.45
CA GLY A 91 20.28 -7.53 2.37
C GLY A 91 20.75 -7.36 3.81
N HIS A 92 21.68 -8.20 4.27
CA HIS A 92 22.27 -8.06 5.59
C HIS A 92 23.03 -6.74 5.77
N GLN A 93 23.75 -6.25 4.75
CA GLN A 93 24.41 -4.94 4.83
C GLN A 93 23.39 -3.80 4.98
N TYR A 94 22.26 -3.84 4.26
CA TYR A 94 21.17 -2.87 4.47
C TYR A 94 20.61 -2.91 5.88
N LEU A 95 20.41 -4.10 6.46
CA LEU A 95 19.96 -4.24 7.85
C LEU A 95 20.97 -3.67 8.86
N LYS A 96 22.28 -3.76 8.57
CA LYS A 96 23.32 -3.14 9.41
C LYS A 96 23.26 -1.61 9.33
N GLU A 97 23.09 -1.04 8.14
CA GLU A 97 22.91 0.41 8.01
C GLU A 97 21.65 0.89 8.75
N LEU A 98 20.55 0.14 8.63
CA LEU A 98 19.33 0.39 9.41
C LEU A 98 19.59 0.34 10.91
N GLN A 99 20.28 -0.70 11.41
CA GLN A 99 20.63 -0.80 12.82
C GLN A 99 21.45 0.42 13.28
N ASN A 100 22.52 0.77 12.55
CA ASN A 100 23.37 1.91 12.87
C ASN A 100 22.56 3.21 12.95
N LYS A 101 21.66 3.43 11.98
CA LYS A 101 20.81 4.62 11.94
C LYS A 101 19.88 4.71 13.15
N LEU A 102 19.23 3.59 13.50
CA LEU A 102 18.32 3.50 14.64
C LEU A 102 19.05 3.73 15.96
N GLU A 103 20.27 3.22 16.11
CA GLU A 103 21.11 3.44 17.29
C GLU A 103 21.57 4.89 17.43
N GLN A 104 21.78 5.60 16.31
CA GLN A 104 22.21 7.01 16.32
C GLN A 104 21.08 8.00 16.58
N THR A 105 19.91 7.80 15.95
CA THR A 105 18.85 8.80 15.89
C THR A 105 17.60 8.43 16.68
N GLY A 106 17.45 7.14 17.03
CA GLY A 106 16.17 6.60 17.50
C GLY A 106 15.10 6.60 16.41
N LEU A 107 13.94 5.99 16.69
CA LEU A 107 12.79 6.05 15.80
C LEU A 107 11.50 5.92 16.61
N HIS A 108 10.65 6.94 16.51
CA HIS A 108 9.36 6.98 17.21
C HIS A 108 8.16 6.94 16.27
N ASP A 109 8.40 6.96 14.96
CA ASP A 109 7.33 6.88 13.98
C ASP A 109 6.72 5.46 13.95
N LEU A 110 5.39 5.42 13.91
CA LEU A 110 4.55 4.23 13.86
C LEU A 110 3.83 4.10 12.51
N SER A 111 4.13 4.99 11.55
CA SER A 111 3.70 4.84 10.16
C SER A 111 4.31 3.57 9.56
N LEU A 112 3.57 2.89 8.67
CA LEU A 112 4.12 1.73 7.97
C LEU A 112 5.29 2.12 7.07
N TYR A 113 5.17 3.29 6.44
CA TYR A 113 6.09 3.69 5.38
C TYR A 113 7.30 4.50 5.86
N GLY A 114 7.26 5.09 7.06
CA GLY A 114 8.38 5.83 7.65
C GLY A 114 8.89 5.27 8.99
N GLY A 115 8.14 4.35 9.62
CA GLY A 115 8.36 3.98 11.02
C GLY A 115 8.82 2.54 11.28
N LEU A 116 8.79 2.18 12.58
CA LEU A 116 9.13 0.86 13.09
C LEU A 116 8.40 -0.32 12.39
N PRO A 117 7.11 -0.21 11.98
CA PRO A 117 6.46 -1.29 11.26
C PRO A 117 7.15 -1.62 9.92
N GLY A 118 7.65 -0.60 9.20
CA GLY A 118 8.40 -0.78 7.96
C GLY A 118 9.73 -1.50 8.18
N VAL A 119 10.43 -1.18 9.26
CA VAL A 119 11.66 -1.88 9.68
C VAL A 119 11.37 -3.34 9.99
N LEU A 120 10.26 -3.64 10.69
CA LEU A 120 9.86 -5.03 10.95
C LEU A 120 9.51 -5.80 9.68
N ALA A 121 8.95 -5.14 8.65
CA ALA A 121 8.71 -5.75 7.35
C ALA A 121 10.04 -6.08 6.63
N ALA A 122 11.01 -5.17 6.68
CA ALA A 122 12.36 -5.37 6.14
C ALA A 122 13.11 -6.53 6.82
N ILE A 123 13.08 -6.61 8.15
CA ILE A 123 13.69 -7.74 8.88
C ILE A 123 13.01 -9.05 8.47
N ARG A 124 11.68 -9.04 8.34
CA ARG A 124 10.91 -10.23 7.99
C ARG A 124 11.29 -10.77 6.62
N SER A 125 11.41 -9.92 5.59
CA SER A 125 11.74 -10.35 4.22
C SER A 125 13.10 -11.05 4.14
N LEU A 126 14.05 -10.67 5.00
CA LEU A 126 15.40 -11.24 5.04
C LEU A 126 15.56 -12.37 6.07
N SER A 127 14.53 -12.62 6.88
CA SER A 127 14.61 -13.52 8.04
C SER A 127 14.71 -15.01 7.70
N ARG A 128 14.52 -15.40 6.42
CA ARG A 128 14.33 -16.80 5.99
C ARG A 128 13.34 -17.54 6.89
N ARG A 129 12.10 -17.04 6.91
CA ARG A 129 10.99 -17.56 7.75
C ARG A 129 11.29 -17.52 9.26
N GLY A 130 11.91 -16.44 9.72
CA GLY A 130 12.21 -16.23 11.15
C GLY A 130 13.41 -17.02 11.68
N THR A 131 14.19 -17.67 10.81
CA THR A 131 15.42 -18.38 11.21
C THR A 131 16.61 -17.45 11.41
N ARG A 132 16.52 -16.19 10.96
CA ARG A 132 17.52 -15.13 11.14
C ARG A 132 16.94 -13.92 11.87
N TYR A 133 17.83 -13.10 12.44
CA TYR A 133 17.55 -11.78 13.04
C TYR A 133 16.58 -11.76 14.23
N GLN A 134 16.39 -12.88 14.93
CA GLN A 134 15.40 -13.00 16.02
C GLN A 134 15.61 -11.97 17.14
N SER A 135 16.87 -11.64 17.46
CA SER A 135 17.19 -10.62 18.46
C SER A 135 16.71 -9.23 18.03
N MET A 136 17.04 -8.82 16.80
CA MET A 136 16.62 -7.54 16.22
C MET A 136 15.09 -7.48 16.12
N THR A 137 14.45 -8.54 15.61
CA THR A 137 12.99 -8.65 15.56
C THR A 137 12.37 -8.48 16.95
N LYS A 138 12.90 -9.16 17.97
CA LYS A 138 12.36 -9.08 19.34
C LYS A 138 12.47 -7.68 19.92
N GLY A 139 13.60 -7.01 19.71
CA GLY A 139 13.85 -5.65 20.19
C GLY A 139 12.93 -4.62 19.54
N ILE A 140 12.92 -4.57 18.20
CA ILE A 140 12.10 -3.62 17.45
C ILE A 140 10.60 -3.88 17.67
N ALA A 141 10.17 -5.15 17.74
CA ALA A 141 8.78 -5.47 17.99
C ALA A 141 8.32 -5.05 19.40
N ALA A 142 9.14 -5.26 20.43
CA ALA A 142 8.81 -4.79 21.78
C ALA A 142 8.72 -3.27 21.86
N TRP A 143 9.62 -2.56 21.18
CA TRP A 143 9.59 -1.10 21.10
C TRP A 143 8.32 -0.59 20.40
N MET A 144 7.96 -1.20 19.26
CA MET A 144 6.74 -0.86 18.54
C MET A 144 5.48 -1.16 19.38
N GLU A 145 5.43 -2.29 20.08
CA GLU A 145 4.31 -2.68 20.95
C GLU A 145 4.02 -1.62 22.02
N GLU A 146 5.06 -1.12 22.70
CA GLU A 146 4.93 -0.08 23.73
C GLU A 146 4.38 1.24 23.16
N LEU A 147 5.00 1.73 22.08
CA LEU A 147 4.58 2.99 21.45
C LEU A 147 3.17 2.89 20.86
N ALA A 148 2.83 1.77 20.23
CA ALA A 148 1.52 1.57 19.62
C ALA A 148 0.40 1.55 20.67
N LEU A 149 0.60 0.87 21.80
CA LEU A 149 -0.38 0.87 22.89
C LEU A 149 -0.63 2.28 23.41
N LYS A 150 0.45 3.07 23.59
CA LYS A 150 0.32 4.47 24.00
C LYS A 150 -0.46 5.30 22.98
N LYS A 151 -0.08 5.23 21.68
CA LYS A 151 -0.71 5.98 20.59
C LYS A 151 -2.21 5.67 20.48
N VAL A 152 -2.59 4.38 20.47
CA VAL A 152 -4.01 4.01 20.31
C VAL A 152 -4.83 4.43 21.53
N ASN A 153 -4.29 4.29 22.76
CA ASN A 153 -4.97 4.77 23.96
C ASN A 153 -5.21 6.29 23.93
N GLU A 154 -4.24 7.07 23.44
CA GLU A 154 -4.38 8.52 23.25
C GLU A 154 -5.45 8.86 22.21
N LEU A 155 -5.48 8.14 21.07
CA LEU A 155 -6.52 8.31 20.05
C LEU A 155 -7.91 8.03 20.60
N VAL A 156 -8.09 6.91 21.31
CA VAL A 156 -9.36 6.54 21.94
C VAL A 156 -9.80 7.59 22.96
N LYS A 157 -8.89 8.07 23.81
CA LYS A 157 -9.19 9.09 24.83
C LYS A 157 -9.60 10.43 24.22
N ASN A 158 -9.03 10.79 23.07
CA ASN A 158 -9.27 12.06 22.39
C ASN A 158 -10.39 11.98 21.34
N TRP A 159 -11.06 10.83 21.21
CA TRP A 159 -12.19 10.69 20.31
C TRP A 159 -13.30 11.69 20.68
N GLY A 160 -13.78 12.46 19.70
CA GLY A 160 -14.81 13.47 19.88
C GLY A 160 -14.34 14.81 20.46
N SER A 161 -13.13 14.91 20.99
CA SER A 161 -12.56 16.19 21.47
C SER A 161 -11.72 16.92 20.42
N SER A 162 -11.38 16.25 19.32
CA SER A 162 -10.61 16.79 18.21
C SER A 162 -11.05 16.17 16.89
N ASP A 163 -10.65 16.79 15.78
CA ASP A 163 -10.91 16.24 14.46
C ASP A 163 -10.09 15.00 14.21
N LEU A 164 -10.75 14.02 13.58
CA LEU A 164 -10.09 12.90 12.95
C LEU A 164 -9.11 13.40 11.87
N LYS A 165 -7.88 12.91 11.93
CA LYS A 165 -6.85 13.14 10.92
C LYS A 165 -6.66 11.89 10.08
N ILE A 166 -6.23 12.05 8.83
CA ILE A 166 -5.96 10.92 7.92
C ILE A 166 -4.95 9.93 8.55
N ARG A 167 -3.92 10.47 9.21
CA ARG A 167 -2.87 9.70 9.92
C ARG A 167 -3.34 8.89 11.13
N ASP A 168 -4.60 9.02 11.52
CA ASP A 168 -5.14 8.27 12.66
C ASP A 168 -5.64 6.88 12.23
N TYR A 169 -5.92 6.68 10.94
CA TYR A 169 -6.52 5.43 10.45
C TYR A 169 -5.88 4.87 9.19
N ASP A 170 -5.24 5.68 8.35
CA ASP A 170 -4.87 5.26 7.00
C ASP A 170 -3.77 4.18 6.92
N THR A 171 -3.46 3.78 5.69
CA THR A 171 -2.46 2.76 5.37
C THR A 171 -1.04 3.30 5.44
N ILE A 172 -0.82 4.55 5.05
CA ILE A 172 0.51 5.13 4.98
C ILE A 172 1.05 5.47 6.37
N LEU A 173 0.28 6.25 7.14
CA LEU A 173 0.69 6.90 8.39
C LEU A 173 -0.01 6.33 9.64
N GLY A 174 -1.14 5.68 9.43
CA GLY A 174 -2.11 5.36 10.47
C GLY A 174 -2.18 3.90 10.86
N LEU A 175 -3.26 3.59 11.57
CA LEU A 175 -3.45 2.30 12.20
C LEU A 175 -3.73 1.17 11.22
N SER A 176 -4.12 1.44 9.97
CA SER A 176 -4.29 0.38 8.97
C SER A 176 -2.94 -0.21 8.54
N GLY A 177 -1.95 0.64 8.28
CA GLY A 177 -0.60 0.19 7.96
C GLY A 177 0.08 -0.51 9.14
N LEU A 178 0.01 0.11 10.33
CA LEU A 178 0.55 -0.48 11.55
C LEU A 178 -0.14 -1.82 11.87
N GLY A 179 -1.47 -1.86 11.79
CA GLY A 179 -2.27 -3.06 12.02
C GLY A 179 -1.88 -4.19 11.09
N ARG A 180 -1.49 -3.90 9.84
CA ARG A 180 -1.05 -4.94 8.92
C ARG A 180 0.23 -5.64 9.37
N VAL A 181 1.17 -4.91 9.97
CA VAL A 181 2.40 -5.49 10.54
C VAL A 181 2.10 -6.22 11.85
N VAL A 182 1.19 -5.68 12.67
CA VAL A 182 0.69 -6.37 13.88
C VAL A 182 0.16 -7.76 13.53
N LEU A 183 -0.63 -7.90 12.45
CA LEU A 183 -1.12 -9.20 11.99
C LEU A 183 0.01 -10.16 11.56
N SER A 184 1.12 -9.66 11.00
CA SER A 184 2.26 -10.51 10.62
C SER A 184 3.07 -11.04 11.81
N TYR A 185 2.88 -10.45 12.99
CA TYR A 185 3.53 -10.83 14.24
C TYR A 185 2.52 -11.18 15.34
N TYR A 186 1.31 -11.58 14.95
CA TYR A 186 0.17 -11.75 15.86
C TYR A 186 0.39 -12.78 16.97
N ASP A 187 1.32 -13.72 16.81
CA ASP A 187 1.67 -14.67 17.88
C ASP A 187 2.30 -14.01 19.11
N ARG A 188 2.82 -12.79 18.98
CA ARG A 188 3.38 -12.03 20.10
C ARG A 188 2.26 -11.48 21.00
N PRO A 189 2.32 -11.68 22.33
CA PRO A 189 1.31 -11.16 23.25
C PRO A 189 1.12 -9.64 23.18
N GLY A 190 2.18 -8.87 22.95
CA GLY A 190 2.09 -7.41 22.80
C GLY A 190 1.32 -7.02 21.53
N MET A 191 1.62 -7.66 20.39
CA MET A 191 0.88 -7.44 19.14
C MET A 191 -0.62 -7.77 19.27
N LYS A 192 -1.00 -8.83 19.99
CA LYS A 192 -2.42 -9.13 20.26
C LYS A 192 -3.12 -7.99 21.00
N LYS A 193 -2.49 -7.43 22.02
CA LYS A 193 -3.02 -6.28 22.77
C LYS A 193 -3.14 -5.04 21.87
N VAL A 194 -2.14 -4.77 21.03
CA VAL A 194 -2.21 -3.67 20.06
C VAL A 194 -3.39 -3.86 19.11
N TRP A 195 -3.58 -5.08 18.59
CA TRP A 195 -4.71 -5.41 17.72
C TRP A 195 -6.06 -5.18 18.40
N GLU A 196 -6.23 -5.63 19.64
CA GLU A 196 -7.46 -5.39 20.42
C GLU A 196 -7.78 -3.89 20.54
N GLN A 197 -6.76 -3.03 20.73
CA GLN A 197 -6.95 -1.58 20.75
C GLN A 197 -7.30 -1.00 19.37
N ILE A 198 -6.71 -1.53 18.29
CA ILE A 198 -7.05 -1.13 16.91
C ILE A 198 -8.51 -1.48 16.60
N VAL A 199 -8.98 -2.66 17.02
CA VAL A 199 -10.39 -3.06 16.88
C VAL A 199 -11.31 -2.10 17.62
N ASN A 200 -10.97 -1.72 18.86
CA ASN A 200 -11.73 -0.70 19.61
C ASN A 200 -11.76 0.65 18.88
N TRP A 201 -10.64 1.04 18.28
CA TRP A 201 -10.57 2.25 17.46
C TRP A 201 -11.50 2.19 16.25
N PHE A 202 -11.60 1.06 15.54
CA PHE A 202 -12.51 0.94 14.39
C PHE A 202 -13.98 1.15 14.75
N LYS A 203 -14.41 0.70 15.93
CA LYS A 203 -15.78 0.97 16.43
C LYS A 203 -16.05 2.45 16.61
N LEU A 204 -15.10 3.18 17.19
CA LEU A 204 -15.20 4.63 17.37
C LEU A 204 -15.14 5.36 16.03
N TYR A 205 -14.14 5.04 15.20
CA TYR A 205 -13.95 5.60 13.87
C TYR A 205 -15.19 5.45 12.97
N CYS A 206 -15.88 4.32 13.07
CA CYS A 206 -17.11 4.06 12.32
C CYS A 206 -18.36 4.68 12.94
N ALA A 207 -18.28 5.25 14.14
CA ALA A 207 -19.40 5.96 14.75
C ALA A 207 -19.75 7.22 13.95
N LYS A 208 -21.00 7.68 14.06
CA LYS A 208 -21.40 8.97 13.51
C LYS A 208 -20.84 10.11 14.39
N LYS A 209 -20.62 11.29 13.81
CA LYS A 209 -20.26 12.51 14.53
C LYS A 209 -21.12 13.67 14.07
N GLU A 210 -21.28 14.67 14.93
CA GLU A 210 -22.04 15.89 14.61
C GLU A 210 -21.13 16.98 14.06
N ILE A 211 -21.57 17.64 12.99
CA ILE A 211 -20.97 18.86 12.43
C ILE A 211 -22.08 19.90 12.25
N GLY A 212 -22.12 20.89 13.15
CA GLY A 212 -23.24 21.82 13.20
C GLY A 212 -24.53 21.09 13.57
N GLU A 213 -25.53 21.14 12.68
CA GLU A 213 -26.81 20.46 12.83
C GLU A 213 -26.86 19.11 12.09
N GLU A 214 -25.78 18.72 11.43
CA GLU A 214 -25.73 17.56 10.54
C GLU A 214 -24.97 16.40 11.19
N THR A 215 -25.57 15.21 11.12
CA THR A 215 -24.94 13.97 11.55
C THR A 215 -24.21 13.31 10.38
N VAL A 216 -22.88 13.22 10.47
CA VAL A 216 -22.01 12.75 9.38
C VAL A 216 -21.30 11.44 9.73
N PRO A 217 -20.82 10.66 8.74
CA PRO A 217 -19.92 9.54 9.01
C PRO A 217 -18.64 9.98 9.74
N GLY A 218 -18.17 9.18 10.71
CA GLY A 218 -17.01 9.50 11.53
C GLY A 218 -15.72 9.75 10.75
N TRP A 219 -15.58 9.09 9.59
CA TRP A 219 -14.44 9.20 8.67
C TRP A 219 -14.46 10.43 7.75
N HIS A 220 -15.36 11.39 7.97
CA HIS A 220 -15.24 12.72 7.37
C HIS A 220 -13.95 13.41 7.84
N ILE A 221 -13.15 13.91 6.90
CA ILE A 221 -11.93 14.69 7.18
C ILE A 221 -12.22 16.16 6.91
N SER A 222 -12.13 16.98 7.96
CA SER A 222 -12.38 18.41 7.86
C SER A 222 -11.34 19.13 6.99
N ALA A 223 -11.68 20.34 6.54
CA ALA A 223 -10.76 21.18 5.75
C ALA A 223 -9.45 21.50 6.50
N ARG A 224 -9.51 21.66 7.82
CA ARG A 224 -8.33 21.90 8.69
C ARG A 224 -7.47 20.66 8.94
N SER A 225 -7.94 19.49 8.53
CA SER A 225 -7.24 18.21 8.71
C SER A 225 -6.75 17.59 7.39
N GLN A 226 -6.81 18.34 6.28
CA GLN A 226 -6.20 17.94 5.00
C GLN A 226 -4.68 18.03 5.07
N PHE A 227 -3.97 17.34 4.17
CA PHE A 227 -2.51 17.37 4.15
C PHE A 227 -1.97 18.64 3.49
N HIS A 228 -2.62 19.07 2.40
CA HIS A 228 -2.15 20.19 1.59
C HIS A 228 -3.11 21.38 1.59
N ALA A 229 -2.57 22.59 1.49
CA ALA A 229 -3.37 23.81 1.40
C ALA A 229 -4.25 23.84 0.14
N SER A 230 -3.80 23.22 -0.94
CA SER A 230 -4.57 23.01 -2.17
C SER A 230 -5.81 22.13 -1.92
N GLU A 231 -5.67 21.05 -1.16
CA GLU A 231 -6.78 20.19 -0.74
C GLU A 231 -7.76 20.94 0.17
N THR A 232 -7.28 21.76 1.10
CA THR A 232 -8.16 22.62 1.92
C THR A 232 -8.99 23.57 1.06
N LYS A 233 -8.43 24.11 -0.03
CA LYS A 233 -9.17 24.96 -0.98
C LYS A 233 -10.17 24.15 -1.81
N GLN A 234 -9.80 22.93 -2.24
CA GLN A 234 -10.66 22.05 -3.01
C GLN A 234 -11.83 21.48 -2.19
N TYR A 235 -11.62 21.25 -0.90
CA TYR A 235 -12.59 20.66 0.02
C TYR A 235 -12.84 21.59 1.22
N PRO A 236 -13.52 22.73 1.03
CA PRO A 236 -13.70 23.75 2.06
C PRO A 236 -14.54 23.25 3.26
N SER A 237 -15.45 22.30 3.04
CA SER A 237 -16.20 21.61 4.10
C SER A 237 -15.61 20.23 4.44
N GLY A 238 -14.42 19.91 3.91
CA GLY A 238 -13.81 18.60 4.03
C GLY A 238 -14.31 17.56 3.02
N ASN A 239 -13.84 16.33 3.17
CA ASN A 239 -14.16 15.22 2.28
C ASN A 239 -14.11 13.87 2.99
N PHE A 240 -14.54 12.85 2.28
CA PHE A 240 -14.39 11.45 2.62
C PHE A 240 -13.37 10.83 1.65
N ASN A 241 -12.31 10.24 2.17
CA ASN A 241 -11.26 9.65 1.36
C ASN A 241 -11.56 8.18 1.09
N LEU A 242 -11.56 7.78 -0.19
CA LEU A 242 -11.91 6.42 -0.64
C LEU A 242 -10.67 5.59 -0.96
N GLY A 243 -9.51 6.22 -1.13
CA GLY A 243 -8.27 5.56 -1.57
C GLY A 243 -7.78 4.48 -0.60
N LEU A 244 -6.99 3.54 -1.12
CA LEU A 244 -6.37 2.49 -0.31
C LEU A 244 -5.20 3.03 0.53
N SER A 245 -4.50 4.07 0.06
CA SER A 245 -3.38 4.67 0.81
C SER A 245 -3.85 5.51 2.01
N HIS A 246 -4.83 6.38 1.79
CA HIS A 246 -5.22 7.45 2.71
C HIS A 246 -6.71 7.46 3.10
N GLY A 247 -7.48 6.50 2.61
CA GLY A 247 -8.93 6.45 2.74
C GLY A 247 -9.47 5.18 3.38
N ILE A 248 -10.79 5.04 3.33
CA ILE A 248 -11.53 3.97 4.00
C ILE A 248 -11.23 2.57 3.43
N ALA A 249 -10.71 2.47 2.20
CA ALA A 249 -10.31 1.20 1.62
C ALA A 249 -9.15 0.54 2.42
N GLY A 250 -8.30 1.32 3.09
CA GLY A 250 -7.27 0.81 4.01
C GLY A 250 -7.85 0.03 5.20
N PRO A 251 -8.69 0.65 6.05
CA PRO A 251 -9.38 -0.05 7.13
C PRO A 251 -10.22 -1.24 6.67
N ILE A 252 -10.93 -1.13 5.54
CA ILE A 252 -11.70 -2.24 4.94
C ILE A 252 -10.78 -3.41 4.63
N ALA A 253 -9.66 -3.17 3.93
CA ALA A 253 -8.70 -4.20 3.59
C ALA A 253 -8.11 -4.85 4.84
N LEU A 254 -7.69 -4.06 5.84
CA LEU A 254 -7.10 -4.59 7.07
C LEU A 254 -8.08 -5.49 7.86
N MET A 255 -9.32 -5.04 8.08
CA MET A 255 -10.33 -5.83 8.77
C MET A 255 -10.65 -7.11 8.01
N SER A 256 -10.76 -7.03 6.69
CA SER A 256 -10.99 -8.20 5.83
C SER A 256 -9.84 -9.22 5.94
N ILE A 257 -8.60 -8.75 5.87
CA ILE A 257 -7.39 -9.58 5.99
C ILE A 257 -7.34 -10.25 7.37
N ALA A 258 -7.71 -9.55 8.44
CA ALA A 258 -7.77 -10.13 9.78
C ALA A 258 -8.74 -11.32 9.85
N ILE A 259 -9.95 -11.17 9.30
CA ILE A 259 -10.95 -12.26 9.24
C ILE A 259 -10.45 -13.41 8.38
N LEU A 260 -9.88 -13.12 7.21
CA LEU A 260 -9.33 -14.14 6.29
C LEU A 260 -8.11 -14.86 6.89
N LYS A 261 -7.43 -14.25 7.86
CA LYS A 261 -6.41 -14.87 8.72
C LYS A 261 -7.01 -15.50 9.99
N GLY A 262 -8.31 -15.78 10.02
CA GLY A 262 -8.96 -16.53 11.08
C GLY A 262 -9.12 -15.79 12.41
N LEU A 263 -9.00 -14.46 12.44
CA LEU A 263 -9.37 -13.69 13.64
C LEU A 263 -10.91 -13.60 13.74
N PRO A 264 -11.49 -13.57 14.96
CA PRO A 264 -12.94 -13.55 15.15
C PRO A 264 -13.61 -12.34 14.49
N ALA A 265 -14.53 -12.59 13.56
CA ALA A 265 -15.20 -11.54 12.80
C ALA A 265 -16.19 -10.75 13.67
N GLU A 266 -16.80 -11.38 14.67
CA GLU A 266 -17.85 -10.82 15.54
C GLU A 266 -17.41 -9.52 16.23
N ALA A 267 -16.10 -9.29 16.37
CA ALA A 267 -15.57 -8.12 17.02
C ALA A 267 -15.69 -6.83 16.18
N PHE A 268 -15.74 -6.91 14.84
CA PHE A 268 -15.72 -5.74 13.94
C PHE A 268 -16.39 -5.96 12.56
N LYS A 269 -17.19 -7.02 12.40
CA LYS A 269 -17.88 -7.35 11.13
C LYS A 269 -18.86 -6.26 10.70
N ASP A 270 -19.55 -5.63 11.65
CA ASP A 270 -20.54 -4.59 11.36
C ASP A 270 -19.85 -3.32 10.84
N GLU A 271 -18.71 -2.94 11.42
CA GLU A 271 -17.86 -1.86 10.93
C GLU A 271 -17.36 -2.13 9.52
N LEU A 272 -16.91 -3.35 9.24
CA LEU A 272 -16.48 -3.77 7.90
C LEU A 272 -17.62 -3.66 6.88
N SER A 273 -18.81 -4.20 7.19
CA SER A 273 -19.97 -4.11 6.29
C SER A 273 -20.34 -2.65 6.05
N LYS A 274 -20.45 -1.84 7.11
CA LYS A 274 -20.83 -0.44 7.02
C LYS A 274 -19.88 0.39 6.14
N LEU A 275 -18.57 0.23 6.31
CA LEU A 275 -17.60 0.94 5.48
C LEU A 275 -17.65 0.45 4.03
N THR A 276 -17.80 -0.86 3.81
CA THR A 276 -17.84 -1.45 2.47
C THR A 276 -19.09 -1.02 1.71
N ASP A 277 -20.26 -1.08 2.33
CA ASP A 277 -21.53 -0.63 1.74
C ASP A 277 -21.46 0.87 1.41
N TRP A 278 -20.89 1.67 2.31
CA TRP A 278 -20.70 3.09 2.07
C TRP A 278 -19.72 3.34 0.91
N LEU A 279 -18.63 2.58 0.79
CA LEU A 279 -17.68 2.70 -0.32
C LEU A 279 -18.34 2.33 -1.66
N VAL A 280 -19.09 1.23 -1.69
CA VAL A 280 -19.75 0.71 -2.91
C VAL A 280 -20.78 1.70 -3.46
N GLN A 281 -21.49 2.45 -2.61
CA GLN A 281 -22.52 3.40 -3.06
C GLN A 281 -21.97 4.52 -3.97
N TRP A 282 -20.66 4.82 -3.87
CA TRP A 282 -19.99 5.89 -4.63
C TRP A 282 -19.37 5.40 -5.93
N LYS A 283 -19.66 4.16 -6.34
CA LYS A 283 -19.22 3.65 -7.64
C LYS A 283 -19.78 4.49 -8.79
N VAL A 284 -18.99 4.63 -9.83
CA VAL A 284 -19.40 5.24 -11.09
C VAL A 284 -19.38 4.18 -12.17
N ASN A 285 -20.48 4.10 -12.93
CA ASN A 285 -20.56 3.29 -14.14
C ASN A 285 -20.56 4.25 -15.33
N GLY A 286 -19.55 4.15 -16.19
CA GLY A 286 -19.42 4.95 -17.40
C GLY A 286 -18.99 4.12 -18.61
N GLU A 287 -18.79 4.79 -19.74
CA GLU A 287 -18.25 4.16 -20.97
C GLU A 287 -16.89 3.49 -20.73
N ASP A 288 -16.13 4.09 -19.81
CA ASP A 288 -14.82 3.63 -19.38
C ASP A 288 -14.86 2.44 -18.41
N GLY A 289 -16.04 1.88 -18.11
CA GLY A 289 -16.27 0.81 -17.15
C GLY A 289 -16.57 1.32 -15.74
N THR A 290 -16.48 0.41 -14.78
CA THR A 290 -16.67 0.70 -13.35
C THR A 290 -15.41 1.35 -12.75
N TYR A 291 -15.58 2.40 -11.96
CA TYR A 291 -14.53 3.04 -11.18
C TYR A 291 -15.08 3.75 -9.94
N TRP A 292 -14.18 4.20 -9.08
CA TRP A 292 -14.49 5.03 -7.91
C TRP A 292 -13.66 6.30 -7.94
N PRO A 293 -14.21 7.44 -7.48
CA PRO A 293 -13.39 8.62 -7.25
C PRO A 293 -12.44 8.37 -6.07
N GLY A 294 -11.32 9.09 -6.03
CA GLY A 294 -10.40 9.01 -4.89
C GLY A 294 -10.97 9.61 -3.61
N ARG A 295 -11.90 10.57 -3.75
CA ARG A 295 -12.53 11.31 -2.66
C ARG A 295 -13.97 11.66 -3.02
N VAL A 296 -14.81 11.81 -2.00
CA VAL A 296 -16.17 12.35 -2.09
C VAL A 296 -16.21 13.61 -1.25
N SER A 297 -16.55 14.77 -1.82
CA SER A 297 -16.65 16.00 -1.02
C SER A 297 -17.82 15.92 -0.04
N TYR A 298 -17.77 16.75 1.01
CA TYR A 298 -18.91 16.88 1.92
C TYR A 298 -20.20 17.26 1.18
N GLU A 299 -20.09 18.14 0.18
CA GLU A 299 -21.21 18.61 -0.63
C GLU A 299 -21.79 17.51 -1.52
N GLU A 300 -20.94 16.68 -2.14
CA GLU A 300 -21.38 15.51 -2.91
C GLU A 300 -22.08 14.49 -2.01
N TRP A 301 -21.54 14.24 -0.81
CA TRP A 301 -22.17 13.39 0.20
C TRP A 301 -23.56 13.90 0.59
N LYS A 302 -23.69 15.21 0.85
CA LYS A 302 -24.98 15.83 1.20
C LYS A 302 -25.98 15.79 0.03
N LEU A 303 -25.49 15.92 -1.20
CA LEU A 303 -26.31 15.80 -2.41
C LEU A 303 -26.73 14.35 -2.69
N GLY A 304 -25.97 13.37 -2.18
CA GLY A 304 -26.15 11.95 -2.51
C GLY A 304 -25.73 11.61 -3.95
N ASN A 305 -24.92 12.46 -4.59
CA ASN A 305 -24.45 12.26 -5.95
C ASN A 305 -23.13 13.03 -6.20
N LEU A 306 -22.25 12.43 -7.01
CA LEU A 306 -20.99 13.05 -7.42
C LEU A 306 -21.21 14.19 -8.43
N TYR A 307 -20.33 15.19 -8.38
CA TYR A 307 -20.22 16.20 -9.42
C TYR A 307 -19.66 15.59 -10.71
N VAL A 308 -19.94 16.27 -11.83
CA VAL A 308 -19.54 15.77 -13.16
C VAL A 308 -18.02 15.65 -13.24
N GLU A 309 -17.26 16.62 -12.73
CA GLU A 309 -15.79 16.57 -12.75
C GLU A 309 -15.22 15.36 -11.98
N ASN A 310 -15.83 15.00 -10.85
CA ASN A 310 -15.38 13.87 -10.02
C ASN A 310 -15.84 12.51 -10.58
N LYS A 311 -16.76 12.53 -11.55
CA LYS A 311 -17.07 11.39 -12.41
C LYS A 311 -16.14 11.32 -13.62
N MET A 312 -15.21 12.24 -13.83
CA MET A 312 -14.31 12.19 -14.99
C MET A 312 -12.91 11.74 -14.56
N HIS A 313 -12.14 11.23 -15.52
CA HIS A 313 -10.72 10.88 -15.35
C HIS A 313 -10.44 9.74 -14.34
N PRO A 314 -10.91 8.51 -14.61
CA PRO A 314 -10.51 7.36 -13.80
C PRO A 314 -8.98 7.22 -13.79
N ARG A 315 -8.41 6.97 -12.61
CA ARG A 315 -6.99 6.69 -12.40
C ARG A 315 -6.84 5.31 -11.80
N ASP A 316 -6.16 4.39 -12.48
CA ASP A 316 -6.02 3.00 -12.03
C ASP A 316 -4.77 2.78 -11.17
N SER A 317 -4.59 3.62 -10.15
CA SER A 317 -3.47 3.49 -9.22
C SER A 317 -3.79 2.61 -8.00
N TRP A 318 -2.75 2.14 -7.30
CA TRP A 318 -2.90 1.48 -6.00
C TRP A 318 -3.42 2.47 -4.93
N CYS A 319 -2.85 3.68 -4.87
CA CYS A 319 -3.13 4.63 -3.79
C CYS A 319 -4.55 5.23 -3.86
N TYR A 320 -4.93 5.79 -5.01
CA TYR A 320 -6.22 6.42 -5.28
C TYR A 320 -6.72 5.98 -6.65
N GLY A 321 -7.43 4.85 -6.67
CA GLY A 321 -7.89 4.28 -7.92
C GLY A 321 -8.71 3.02 -7.75
N THR A 322 -9.38 2.64 -8.84
CA THR A 322 -10.19 1.43 -8.93
C THR A 322 -9.42 0.18 -8.50
N PRO A 323 -8.15 -0.05 -8.86
CA PRO A 323 -7.43 -1.26 -8.45
C PRO A 323 -7.33 -1.42 -6.95
N GLY A 324 -6.90 -0.38 -6.21
CA GLY A 324 -6.80 -0.45 -4.75
C GLY A 324 -8.16 -0.58 -4.08
N ILE A 325 -9.16 0.17 -4.55
CA ILE A 325 -10.52 0.18 -4.01
C ILE A 325 -11.24 -1.15 -4.26
N ALA A 326 -11.23 -1.64 -5.50
CA ALA A 326 -11.84 -2.91 -5.86
C ALA A 326 -11.15 -4.07 -5.15
N ARG A 327 -9.83 -4.00 -4.87
CA ARG A 327 -9.15 -5.01 -4.06
C ARG A 327 -9.68 -5.05 -2.63
N ALA A 328 -9.89 -3.91 -1.99
CA ALA A 328 -10.48 -3.85 -0.66
C ALA A 328 -11.89 -4.45 -0.66
N ILE A 329 -12.70 -4.17 -1.69
CA ILE A 329 -14.04 -4.77 -1.87
C ILE A 329 -13.97 -6.28 -2.07
N TRP A 330 -13.01 -6.77 -2.87
CA TRP A 330 -12.79 -8.21 -3.06
C TRP A 330 -12.45 -8.92 -1.75
N LEU A 331 -11.53 -8.34 -0.96
CA LEU A 331 -11.18 -8.87 0.36
C LEU A 331 -12.40 -8.87 1.29
N ALA A 332 -13.19 -7.80 1.30
CA ALA A 332 -14.40 -7.69 2.10
C ALA A 332 -15.48 -8.71 1.68
N GLY A 333 -15.69 -8.90 0.38
CA GLY A 333 -16.62 -9.90 -0.15
C GLY A 333 -16.25 -11.30 0.29
N ASN A 334 -14.96 -11.66 0.25
CA ASN A 334 -14.49 -12.95 0.75
C ASN A 334 -14.59 -13.08 2.28
N ALA A 335 -14.22 -12.04 3.03
CA ALA A 335 -14.28 -12.04 4.50
C ALA A 335 -15.70 -12.09 5.06
N LEU A 336 -16.66 -11.44 4.37
CA LEU A 336 -18.07 -11.41 4.73
C LEU A 336 -18.87 -12.56 4.11
N GLU A 337 -18.24 -13.40 3.28
CA GLU A 337 -18.89 -14.41 2.44
C GLU A 337 -20.00 -13.83 1.53
N ASN A 338 -19.83 -12.57 1.12
CA ASN A 338 -20.76 -11.85 0.26
C ASN A 338 -20.31 -11.94 -1.22
N LYS A 339 -20.96 -12.82 -1.96
CA LYS A 339 -20.68 -13.06 -3.39
C LYS A 339 -20.98 -11.85 -4.28
N GLU A 340 -21.93 -10.99 -3.92
CA GLU A 340 -22.25 -9.80 -4.71
C GLU A 340 -21.08 -8.82 -4.69
N LEU A 341 -20.44 -8.65 -3.52
CA LEU A 341 -19.24 -7.83 -3.38
C LEU A 341 -18.04 -8.43 -4.14
N SER A 342 -17.81 -9.74 -4.01
CA SER A 342 -16.73 -10.41 -4.75
C SER A 342 -16.93 -10.30 -6.26
N ASN A 343 -18.15 -10.49 -6.75
CA ASN A 343 -18.47 -10.35 -8.18
C ASN A 343 -18.31 -8.90 -8.65
N LEU A 344 -18.80 -7.92 -7.89
CA LEU A 344 -18.61 -6.50 -8.21
C LEU A 344 -17.13 -6.14 -8.35
N ALA A 345 -16.30 -6.60 -7.42
CA ALA A 345 -14.87 -6.37 -7.49
C ALA A 345 -14.24 -7.02 -8.73
N LEU A 346 -14.54 -8.29 -9.00
CA LEU A 346 -14.03 -8.98 -10.18
C LEU A 346 -14.44 -8.28 -11.49
N GLU A 347 -15.71 -7.93 -11.65
CA GLU A 347 -16.19 -7.20 -12.83
C GLU A 347 -15.50 -5.83 -12.97
N SER A 348 -15.27 -5.13 -11.85
CA SER A 348 -14.54 -3.86 -11.87
C SER A 348 -13.09 -4.02 -12.35
N TYR A 349 -12.44 -5.13 -12.00
CA TYR A 349 -11.11 -5.49 -12.50
C TYR A 349 -11.12 -5.81 -13.99
N LEU A 350 -12.15 -6.51 -14.47
CA LEU A 350 -12.31 -6.83 -15.88
C LEU A 350 -12.62 -5.58 -16.73
N ASP A 351 -13.35 -4.62 -16.17
CA ASP A 351 -13.67 -3.36 -16.82
C ASP A 351 -12.44 -2.46 -17.04
N MET A 352 -11.38 -2.61 -16.23
CA MET A 352 -10.13 -1.87 -16.41
C MET A 352 -9.46 -2.14 -17.77
N GLU A 353 -9.79 -3.25 -18.44
CA GLU A 353 -9.36 -3.55 -19.81
C GLU A 353 -9.71 -2.40 -20.77
N LYS A 354 -10.84 -1.72 -20.57
CA LYS A 354 -11.28 -0.57 -21.38
C LYS A 354 -10.34 0.63 -21.30
N ARG A 355 -9.42 0.65 -20.32
CA ARG A 355 -8.54 1.79 -20.01
C ARG A 355 -7.06 1.47 -20.18
N ILE A 356 -6.71 0.24 -20.52
CA ILE A 356 -5.32 -0.24 -20.58
C ILE A 356 -4.49 0.43 -21.69
N ASP A 357 -5.11 0.79 -22.82
CA ASP A 357 -4.42 1.46 -23.93
C ASP A 357 -3.99 2.89 -23.59
N ARG A 358 -4.68 3.51 -22.63
CA ARG A 358 -4.39 4.83 -22.08
C ARG A 358 -3.78 4.77 -20.68
N ASP A 359 -3.16 3.62 -20.37
CA ASP A 359 -2.43 3.37 -19.13
C ASP A 359 -3.25 3.62 -17.85
N GLY A 360 -4.58 3.51 -17.94
CA GLY A 360 -5.47 3.80 -16.80
C GLY A 360 -5.30 5.22 -16.25
N GLY A 361 -4.87 6.17 -17.09
CA GLY A 361 -4.56 7.55 -16.67
C GLY A 361 -3.26 7.70 -15.88
N LEU A 362 -2.38 6.70 -15.92
CA LEU A 362 -1.07 6.71 -15.26
C LEU A 362 0.03 7.13 -16.23
N ILE A 363 1.08 7.76 -15.70
CA ILE A 363 2.21 8.26 -16.50
C ILE A 363 3.57 7.75 -16.02
N SER A 364 3.59 7.00 -14.92
CA SER A 364 4.79 6.60 -14.19
C SER A 364 4.85 5.07 -14.06
N PRO A 365 6.04 4.45 -14.02
CA PRO A 365 6.16 3.00 -13.82
C PRO A 365 6.00 2.58 -12.35
N THR A 366 5.92 3.51 -11.40
CA THR A 366 6.07 3.25 -9.95
C THR A 366 4.96 2.42 -9.30
N VAL A 367 5.15 2.03 -8.04
CA VAL A 367 4.18 1.20 -7.31
C VAL A 367 3.02 2.03 -6.76
N CYS A 368 3.31 3.19 -6.15
CA CYS A 368 2.29 3.98 -5.47
C CYS A 368 1.18 4.44 -6.42
N HIS A 369 1.61 5.01 -7.56
CA HIS A 369 0.75 5.73 -8.49
C HIS A 369 1.07 5.50 -9.96
N GLY A 370 1.66 4.34 -10.25
CA GLY A 370 2.12 3.95 -11.57
C GLY A 370 1.77 2.51 -11.97
N LEU A 371 2.27 2.10 -13.14
CA LEU A 371 1.91 0.84 -13.78
C LEU A 371 2.29 -0.39 -12.95
N SER A 372 3.38 -0.37 -12.19
CA SER A 372 3.78 -1.53 -11.38
C SER A 372 2.78 -1.85 -10.28
N GLY A 373 2.18 -0.82 -9.66
CA GLY A 373 1.13 -1.02 -8.65
C GLY A 373 -0.12 -1.65 -9.26
N TRP A 374 -0.51 -1.18 -10.45
CA TRP A 374 -1.63 -1.74 -11.19
C TRP A 374 -1.36 -3.17 -11.64
N LEU A 375 -0.19 -3.43 -12.23
CA LEU A 375 0.28 -4.75 -12.64
C LEU A 375 0.22 -5.77 -11.49
N LEU A 376 0.71 -5.40 -10.31
CA LEU A 376 0.68 -6.28 -9.14
C LEU A 376 -0.75 -6.64 -8.72
N LEU A 377 -1.66 -5.67 -8.75
CA LEU A 377 -3.08 -5.88 -8.41
C LEU A 377 -3.79 -6.77 -9.45
N ILE A 378 -3.52 -6.57 -10.75
CA ILE A 378 -4.04 -7.48 -11.80
C ILE A 378 -3.49 -8.89 -11.60
N GLN A 379 -2.18 -9.04 -11.36
CA GLN A 379 -1.54 -10.34 -11.15
C GLN A 379 -2.12 -11.07 -9.93
N ARG A 380 -2.40 -10.35 -8.85
CA ARG A 380 -3.02 -10.90 -7.63
C ARG A 380 -4.41 -11.45 -7.94
N MET A 381 -5.24 -10.67 -8.61
CA MET A 381 -6.58 -11.10 -9.01
C MET A 381 -6.54 -12.27 -10.00
N TYR A 382 -5.63 -12.23 -11.00
CA TYR A 382 -5.42 -13.36 -11.91
C TYR A 382 -5.05 -14.63 -11.15
N SER A 383 -4.11 -14.54 -10.21
CA SER A 383 -3.66 -15.71 -9.45
C SER A 383 -4.76 -16.31 -8.58
N GLU A 384 -5.60 -15.48 -7.97
CA GLU A 384 -6.69 -15.94 -7.10
C GLU A 384 -7.89 -16.49 -7.86
N THR A 385 -8.20 -15.92 -9.04
CA THR A 385 -9.41 -16.27 -9.81
C THR A 385 -9.15 -17.25 -10.95
N GLY A 386 -7.95 -17.24 -11.52
CA GLY A 386 -7.64 -17.93 -12.77
C GLY A 386 -8.30 -17.32 -14.00
N GLU A 387 -8.83 -16.10 -13.91
CA GLU A 387 -9.53 -15.44 -15.02
C GLU A 387 -8.56 -15.00 -16.12
N GLU A 388 -8.78 -15.54 -17.31
CA GLU A 388 -7.86 -15.42 -18.45
C GLU A 388 -7.75 -13.99 -18.98
N ARG A 389 -8.83 -13.20 -18.90
CA ARG A 389 -8.77 -11.77 -19.24
C ARG A 389 -7.77 -11.01 -18.38
N LEU A 390 -7.67 -11.34 -17.09
CA LEU A 390 -6.68 -10.74 -16.20
C LEU A 390 -5.26 -11.19 -16.55
N ARG A 391 -5.08 -12.42 -17.04
CA ARG A 391 -3.78 -12.89 -17.57
C ARG A 391 -3.32 -12.03 -18.76
N MET A 392 -4.22 -11.78 -19.71
CA MET A 392 -3.92 -10.94 -20.89
C MET A 392 -3.60 -9.50 -20.49
N MET A 393 -4.38 -8.92 -19.57
CA MET A 393 -4.10 -7.58 -19.04
C MET A 393 -2.73 -7.53 -18.33
N ARG A 394 -2.41 -8.55 -17.54
CA ARG A 394 -1.12 -8.69 -16.86
C ARG A 394 0.04 -8.71 -17.85
N ASP A 395 -0.06 -9.49 -18.93
CA ASP A 395 0.99 -9.54 -19.96
C ASP A 395 1.22 -8.18 -20.62
N ARG A 396 0.14 -7.48 -20.99
CA ARG A 396 0.23 -6.13 -21.57
C ARG A 396 0.83 -5.10 -20.61
N LEU A 397 0.49 -5.18 -19.32
CA LEU A 397 1.07 -4.30 -18.31
C LEU A 397 2.54 -4.60 -18.03
N VAL A 398 2.98 -5.86 -18.16
CA VAL A 398 4.42 -6.20 -18.10
C VAL A 398 5.18 -5.53 -19.23
N GLU A 399 4.70 -5.66 -20.47
CA GLU A 399 5.33 -5.02 -21.64
C GLU A 399 5.45 -3.51 -21.45
N LYS A 400 4.33 -2.85 -21.13
CA LYS A 400 4.30 -1.40 -20.85
C LYS A 400 5.24 -1.01 -19.72
N THR A 401 5.34 -1.80 -18.65
CA THR A 401 6.26 -1.52 -17.53
C THR A 401 7.72 -1.66 -17.97
N LEU A 402 8.05 -2.65 -18.81
CA LEU A 402 9.39 -2.83 -19.35
C LEU A 402 9.81 -1.69 -20.29
N ASP A 403 8.87 -1.08 -21.03
CA ASP A 403 9.13 0.08 -21.90
C ASP A 403 9.61 1.32 -21.13
N PHE A 404 9.32 1.41 -19.83
CA PHE A 404 9.85 2.48 -18.96
C PHE A 404 11.30 2.24 -18.52
N TYR A 405 11.89 1.08 -18.83
CA TYR A 405 13.26 0.79 -18.45
C TYR A 405 14.25 1.73 -19.13
N LYS A 406 15.04 2.45 -18.33
CA LYS A 406 16.06 3.39 -18.79
C LYS A 406 17.44 2.90 -18.35
N PRO A 407 18.22 2.23 -19.23
CA PRO A 407 19.51 1.66 -18.84
C PRO A 407 20.52 2.71 -18.36
N ASP A 408 20.44 3.93 -18.90
CA ASP A 408 21.33 5.05 -18.57
C ASP A 408 20.92 5.83 -17.31
N SER A 409 19.78 5.48 -16.70
CA SER A 409 19.33 6.06 -15.44
C SER A 409 20.10 5.45 -14.25
N ILE A 410 20.15 6.20 -13.13
CA ILE A 410 20.87 5.83 -11.90
C ILE A 410 20.37 4.49 -11.37
N PHE A 411 19.05 4.32 -11.22
CA PHE A 411 18.44 3.10 -10.69
C PHE A 411 17.71 2.25 -11.74
N GLY A 412 17.53 2.75 -12.97
CA GLY A 412 16.95 2.03 -14.11
C GLY A 412 15.48 2.37 -14.42
N TYR A 413 14.78 3.02 -13.49
CA TYR A 413 13.42 3.53 -13.67
C TYR A 413 13.32 4.89 -12.99
N CYS A 414 12.48 5.77 -13.54
CA CYS A 414 12.22 7.09 -12.96
C CYS A 414 10.74 7.24 -12.63
N ASP A 415 10.42 7.86 -11.49
CA ASP A 415 9.09 8.40 -11.25
C ASP A 415 8.84 9.58 -12.20
N ILE A 416 7.59 9.70 -12.66
CA ILE A 416 7.19 10.70 -13.63
C ILE A 416 6.02 11.50 -13.04
N ASN A 417 6.23 12.79 -12.86
CA ASN A 417 5.26 13.69 -12.25
C ASN A 417 5.07 14.97 -13.06
N TRP A 418 3.85 15.53 -12.98
CA TRP A 418 3.58 16.89 -13.40
C TRP A 418 3.84 17.84 -12.24
N ILE A 419 4.85 18.71 -12.39
CA ILE A 419 5.24 19.69 -11.37
C ILE A 419 5.38 21.03 -12.07
N ASP A 420 4.63 22.03 -11.62
CA ASP A 420 4.52 23.34 -12.26
C ASP A 420 4.25 23.26 -13.79
N ASN A 421 3.29 22.40 -14.17
CA ASN A 421 2.90 22.12 -15.56
C ASN A 421 4.05 21.58 -16.45
N LYS A 422 5.11 21.03 -15.86
CA LYS A 422 6.21 20.38 -16.57
C LYS A 422 6.34 18.93 -16.13
N LEU A 423 6.63 18.06 -17.10
CA LEU A 423 6.95 16.68 -16.83
C LEU A 423 8.35 16.59 -16.22
N GLN A 424 8.45 16.02 -15.02
CA GLN A 424 9.72 15.75 -14.35
C GLN A 424 9.95 14.26 -14.22
N TYR A 425 11.19 13.84 -14.45
CA TYR A 425 11.67 12.47 -14.27
C TYR A 425 12.59 12.44 -13.07
N ILE A 426 12.24 11.63 -12.07
CA ILE A 426 12.94 11.61 -10.79
C ILE A 426 13.46 10.19 -10.57
N ASP A 427 14.77 10.06 -10.41
CA ASP A 427 15.44 8.77 -10.28
C ASP A 427 15.56 8.41 -8.79
N GLU A 428 14.58 7.66 -8.28
CA GLU A 428 14.48 7.28 -6.87
C GLU A 428 14.78 5.80 -6.65
N ALA A 429 15.45 5.47 -5.55
CA ALA A 429 15.89 4.11 -5.28
C ALA A 429 14.81 3.22 -4.62
N GLY A 430 13.86 3.82 -3.89
CA GLY A 430 13.01 3.08 -2.95
C GLY A 430 11.84 2.28 -3.52
N LEU A 431 10.90 1.93 -2.64
CA LEU A 431 9.77 1.05 -2.91
C LEU A 431 8.60 1.76 -3.60
N LEU A 432 8.06 2.83 -3.02
CA LEU A 432 6.78 3.38 -3.49
C LEU A 432 6.92 4.10 -4.83
N ASN A 433 7.94 4.95 -4.94
CA ASN A 433 8.17 5.81 -6.10
C ASN A 433 9.48 5.44 -6.84
N GLY A 434 10.21 4.45 -6.36
CA GLY A 434 11.54 4.14 -6.88
C GLY A 434 11.62 2.86 -7.70
N ALA A 435 12.80 2.67 -8.29
CA ALA A 435 13.11 1.51 -9.12
C ALA A 435 13.14 0.19 -8.32
N ALA A 436 13.34 0.20 -7.00
CA ALA A 436 13.29 -1.02 -6.21
C ALA A 436 11.87 -1.59 -6.17
N GLY A 437 10.83 -0.76 -6.08
CA GLY A 437 9.45 -1.22 -6.14
C GLY A 437 9.06 -1.79 -7.49
N VAL A 438 9.43 -1.11 -8.58
CA VAL A 438 9.22 -1.63 -9.95
C VAL A 438 9.89 -2.99 -10.11
N SER A 439 11.16 -3.08 -9.69
CA SER A 439 11.94 -4.32 -9.74
C SER A 439 11.36 -5.42 -8.86
N LEU A 440 10.81 -5.08 -7.70
CA LEU A 440 10.21 -6.03 -6.77
C LEU A 440 8.91 -6.63 -7.32
N VAL A 441 8.08 -5.82 -7.99
CA VAL A 441 6.91 -6.33 -8.72
C VAL A 441 7.35 -7.28 -9.84
N LEU A 442 8.32 -6.87 -10.65
CA LEU A 442 8.87 -7.71 -11.72
C LEU A 442 9.48 -9.02 -11.20
N ALA A 443 10.23 -8.97 -10.10
CA ALA A 443 10.77 -10.16 -9.44
C ALA A 443 9.67 -11.12 -8.99
N SER A 444 8.58 -10.58 -8.42
CA SER A 444 7.44 -11.37 -7.95
C SER A 444 6.78 -12.17 -9.08
N LEU A 445 6.80 -11.66 -10.32
CA LEU A 445 6.25 -12.37 -11.49
C LEU A 445 7.09 -13.58 -11.91
N LEU A 446 8.37 -13.62 -11.54
CA LEU A 446 9.25 -14.76 -11.80
C LEU A 446 9.10 -15.87 -10.75
N SER A 447 8.59 -15.53 -9.57
CA SER A 447 8.41 -16.42 -8.44
C SER A 447 7.27 -17.41 -8.67
N ASP A 448 7.46 -18.65 -8.22
CA ASP A 448 6.44 -19.70 -8.15
C ASP A 448 5.58 -19.62 -6.88
N LYS A 449 5.88 -18.67 -5.99
CA LYS A 449 5.16 -18.46 -4.73
C LYS A 449 4.58 -17.06 -4.64
N SER A 450 3.44 -16.96 -3.95
CA SER A 450 2.82 -15.68 -3.60
C SER A 450 3.84 -14.81 -2.83
N PRO A 451 4.24 -13.64 -3.36
CA PRO A 451 5.32 -12.83 -2.81
C PRO A 451 4.94 -12.32 -1.43
N GLU A 452 5.72 -12.59 -0.38
CA GLU A 452 5.32 -12.20 0.99
C GLU A 452 5.22 -10.68 1.19
N TRP A 453 6.08 -9.92 0.51
CA TRP A 453 6.31 -8.50 0.73
C TRP A 453 5.08 -7.63 0.44
N ASP A 454 4.22 -8.02 -0.51
CA ASP A 454 3.11 -7.19 -0.96
C ASP A 454 1.99 -7.05 0.08
N GLN A 455 2.11 -7.76 1.20
CA GLN A 455 1.36 -7.46 2.41
C GLN A 455 1.47 -6.00 2.85
N VAL A 456 2.62 -5.35 2.63
CA VAL A 456 2.81 -3.94 3.01
C VAL A 456 1.92 -2.98 2.21
N LEU A 457 1.29 -3.46 1.13
CA LEU A 457 0.35 -2.70 0.32
C LEU A 457 -1.12 -2.92 0.72
N LEU A 458 -1.39 -3.70 1.78
CA LEU A 458 -2.74 -4.09 2.24
C LEU A 458 -3.57 -4.84 1.19
N ILE A 459 -2.92 -5.59 0.30
CA ILE A 459 -3.61 -6.32 -0.77
C ILE A 459 -3.74 -7.83 -0.48
N LYS A 460 -3.31 -8.33 0.69
CA LYS A 460 -3.45 -9.74 1.10
C LYS A 460 -3.29 -10.01 2.60
#